data_AF-Q306Z1-F1
#
_entry.id   AF-Q306Z1-F1
#
_cell.length_a   1.000
_cell.length_b   1.000
_cell.length_c   1.000
_cell.angle_alpha   90.00
_cell.angle_beta   90.00
_cell.angle_gamma   90.00
#
_symmetry.space_group_name_H-M   'P 1'
#
loop_
_entity.id
_entity.type
_entity.pdbx_description
1 polymer ?
#
loop_
_entity_poly.entity_id
_entity_poly.type
_entity_poly.pdbx_seq_one_letter_code
_entity_poly.pdbx_strand_id
1 'polypeptide(L)'
;MNNFLRSLNHSSLCNTQKKGSQSAREFLEKKPEILKRLLVQAQAPLKNAAAVNSTRWALFNGLKLTGLPIEIGTGGLTKYNRTVQGLPKTHWLDAACVGKSTPTRLKIKTHQPLLITCFGRGGRQKAAPNKRLPIRHNPLKPIKGWLTRGYSQA
;
A
#
# COMPACT_ATOMS: atom_id res chain seq x y z
N MET A 1 -15.47 19.90 -3.26
CA MET A 1 -14.17 19.29 -2.88
C MET A 1 -14.14 18.95 -1.39
N ASN A 2 -15.16 18.23 -0.91
CA ASN A 2 -15.26 17.82 0.50
C ASN A 2 -15.31 16.31 0.53
N ASN A 3 -14.32 15.67 1.16
CA ASN A 3 -14.36 14.32 1.80
C ASN A 3 -12.96 13.69 1.89
N PHE A 4 -11.99 14.41 2.48
CA PHE A 4 -10.69 13.84 2.83
C PHE A 4 -10.41 13.90 4.34
N LEU A 5 -11.40 13.49 5.14
CA LEU A 5 -11.26 13.32 6.59
C LEU A 5 -11.69 11.91 7.01
N ARG A 6 -10.91 10.90 6.57
CA ARG A 6 -10.88 9.59 7.23
C ARG A 6 -9.43 9.15 7.40
N SER A 7 -8.65 9.92 8.16
CA SER A 7 -7.54 9.32 8.90
C SER A 7 -8.10 8.69 10.17
N LEU A 8 -7.66 7.47 10.45
CA LEU A 8 -8.12 6.60 11.51
C LEU A 8 -7.85 7.23 12.88
N ASN A 9 -8.92 7.73 13.53
CA ASN A 9 -8.94 7.92 14.98
C ASN A 9 -9.59 6.68 15.60
N HIS A 10 -8.90 6.09 16.56
CA HIS A 10 -9.31 4.92 17.33
C HIS A 10 -10.57 5.25 18.16
N SER A 11 -11.77 5.09 17.60
CA SER A 11 -13.00 4.75 18.31
C SER A 11 -14.13 4.53 17.30
N SER A 12 -14.21 3.30 16.78
CA SER A 12 -15.33 2.87 15.94
C SER A 12 -16.69 3.21 16.57
N LEU A 13 -16.82 3.09 17.89
CA LEU A 13 -18.04 3.39 18.65
C LEU A 13 -18.43 4.88 18.67
N CYS A 14 -17.48 5.81 18.76
CA CYS A 14 -17.81 7.24 18.87
C CYS A 14 -18.40 7.78 17.56
N ASN A 15 -17.79 7.39 16.45
CA ASN A 15 -18.17 7.89 15.13
C ASN A 15 -19.47 7.24 14.64
N THR A 16 -19.76 5.98 15.01
CA THR A 16 -20.97 5.28 14.56
C THR A 16 -22.16 5.40 15.52
N GLN A 17 -21.96 5.52 16.85
CA GLN A 17 -23.07 5.52 17.80
C GLN A 17 -23.45 6.91 18.33
N LYS A 18 -22.51 7.87 18.40
CA LYS A 18 -22.76 9.16 19.08
C LYS A 18 -22.74 10.36 18.14
N LYS A 19 -21.79 10.41 17.20
CA LYS A 19 -21.68 11.54 16.26
C LYS A 19 -22.65 11.45 15.07
N GLY A 20 -22.83 10.25 14.51
CA GLY A 20 -23.65 10.06 13.31
C GLY A 20 -23.24 10.98 12.15
N SER A 21 -24.22 11.66 11.54
CA SER A 21 -24.03 12.62 10.44
C SER A 21 -23.67 14.04 10.88
N GLN A 22 -23.67 14.34 12.18
CA GLN A 22 -23.40 15.68 12.70
C GLN A 22 -21.98 16.16 12.35
N SER A 23 -21.78 17.47 12.21
CA SER A 23 -20.44 18.01 12.02
C SER A 23 -19.60 17.86 13.30
N ALA A 24 -18.26 17.89 13.17
CA ALA A 24 -17.39 17.82 14.35
C ALA A 24 -17.57 19.03 15.30
N ARG A 25 -17.99 20.19 14.76
CA ARG A 25 -18.28 21.40 15.54
C ARG A 25 -19.58 21.24 16.34
N GLU A 26 -20.65 20.77 15.71
CA GLU A 26 -21.93 20.48 16.37
C GLU A 26 -21.76 19.42 17.47
N PHE A 27 -21.10 18.31 17.16
CA PHE A 27 -20.95 17.20 18.10
C PHE A 27 -20.11 17.54 19.34
N LEU A 28 -19.19 18.51 19.23
CA LEU A 28 -18.25 18.90 20.28
C LEU A 28 -18.50 20.30 20.83
N GLU A 29 -19.68 20.87 20.60
CA GLU A 29 -20.05 22.21 21.09
C GLU A 29 -19.84 22.34 22.61
N LYS A 30 -20.23 21.32 23.37
CA LYS A 30 -20.06 21.26 24.83
C LYS A 30 -18.64 20.90 25.28
N LYS A 31 -17.70 20.69 24.34
CA LYS A 31 -16.30 20.27 24.60
C LYS A 31 -15.32 21.05 23.70
N PRO A 32 -15.24 22.39 23.85
CA PRO A 32 -14.48 23.25 22.95
C PRO A 32 -12.98 22.94 22.93
N GLU A 33 -12.41 22.48 24.04
CA GLU A 33 -10.99 22.12 24.13
C GLU A 33 -10.62 20.89 23.28
N ILE A 34 -11.54 19.91 23.16
CA ILE A 34 -11.35 18.75 22.29
C ILE A 34 -11.48 19.18 20.82
N LEU A 35 -12.45 20.05 20.52
CA LEU A 35 -12.64 20.59 19.17
C LEU A 35 -11.40 21.35 18.69
N LYS A 36 -10.83 22.22 19.52
CA LYS A 36 -9.58 22.94 19.20
C LYS A 36 -8.43 21.98 18.87
N ARG A 37 -8.19 20.97 19.72
CA ARG A 37 -7.14 19.96 19.50
C ARG A 37 -7.34 19.19 18.19
N LEU A 38 -8.58 18.78 17.89
CA LEU A 38 -8.91 18.08 16.65
C LEU A 38 -8.72 18.96 15.41
N LEU A 39 -9.08 20.24 15.48
CA LEU A 39 -8.90 21.17 14.36
C LEU A 39 -7.41 21.39 14.06
N VAL A 40 -6.58 21.55 15.10
CA VAL A 40 -5.12 21.65 14.95
C VAL A 40 -4.55 20.38 14.31
N GLN A 41 -4.97 19.20 14.76
CA GLN A 41 -4.53 17.93 14.17
C GLN A 41 -5.01 17.74 12.72
N ALA A 42 -6.23 18.17 12.40
CA ALA A 42 -6.78 18.06 11.05
C ALA A 42 -6.09 19.00 10.05
N GLN A 43 -5.58 20.15 10.52
CA GLN A 43 -4.79 21.09 9.73
C GLN A 43 -3.32 20.70 9.63
N ALA A 44 -2.85 19.73 10.43
CA ALA A 44 -1.48 19.30 10.42
C ALA A 44 -1.11 18.68 9.04
N PRO A 45 0.05 19.04 8.46
CA PRO A 45 0.45 18.53 7.16
C PRO A 45 0.70 17.02 7.20
N LEU A 46 0.03 16.29 6.33
CA LEU A 46 0.17 14.83 6.19
C LEU A 46 1.37 14.49 5.30
N LYS A 47 2.59 14.71 5.80
CA LYS A 47 3.86 14.52 5.05
C LYS A 47 3.94 13.15 4.35
N ASN A 48 3.58 12.08 5.06
CA ASN A 48 3.60 10.72 4.50
C ASN A 48 2.59 10.56 3.36
N ALA A 49 1.38 11.11 3.50
CA ALA A 49 0.37 11.06 2.44
C ALA A 49 0.80 11.90 1.23
N ALA A 50 1.45 13.04 1.44
CA ALA A 50 2.00 13.87 0.38
C ALA A 50 3.09 13.11 -0.41
N ALA A 51 4.00 12.40 0.25
CA ALA A 51 5.04 11.60 -0.39
C ALA A 51 4.46 10.41 -1.20
N VAL A 52 3.46 9.71 -0.66
CA VAL A 52 2.76 8.64 -1.38
C VAL A 52 2.01 9.19 -2.59
N ASN A 53 1.36 10.35 -2.45
CA ASN A 53 0.63 10.97 -3.55
C ASN A 53 1.56 11.50 -4.65
N SER A 54 2.71 12.08 -4.30
CA SER A 54 3.69 12.57 -5.27
C SER A 54 4.30 11.42 -6.06
N THR A 55 4.73 10.36 -5.38
CA THR A 55 5.26 9.14 -6.03
C THR A 55 4.23 8.46 -6.92
N ARG A 56 2.96 8.39 -6.47
CA ARG A 56 1.85 7.86 -7.30
C ARG A 56 1.67 8.65 -8.59
N TRP A 57 1.71 9.99 -8.53
CA TRP A 57 1.58 10.84 -9.71
C TRP A 57 2.78 10.75 -10.64
N ALA A 58 4.00 10.72 -10.09
CA ALA A 58 5.21 10.53 -10.89
C ALA A 58 5.18 9.19 -11.65
N LEU A 59 4.79 8.10 -10.97
CA LEU A 59 4.64 6.79 -11.59
C LEU A 59 3.58 6.80 -12.70
N PHE A 60 2.41 7.36 -12.43
CA PHE A 60 1.33 7.42 -13.42
C PHE A 60 1.73 8.20 -14.67
N ASN A 61 2.37 9.36 -14.49
CA ASN A 61 2.86 10.17 -15.61
C ASN A 61 3.95 9.45 -16.38
N GLY A 62 4.87 8.75 -15.71
CA GLY A 62 5.88 7.92 -16.36
C GLY A 62 5.27 6.78 -17.18
N LEU A 63 4.28 6.08 -16.62
CA LEU A 63 3.58 5.01 -17.33
C LEU A 63 2.80 5.53 -18.54
N LYS A 64 2.16 6.71 -18.45
CA LYS A 64 1.45 7.31 -19.59
C LYS A 64 2.31 7.45 -20.83
N LEU A 65 3.61 7.73 -20.67
CA LEU A 65 4.54 7.88 -21.79
C LEU A 65 4.74 6.59 -22.60
N THR A 66 4.40 5.43 -22.03
CA THR A 66 4.48 4.14 -22.74
C THR A 66 3.41 3.99 -23.83
N GLY A 67 2.37 4.84 -23.82
CA GLY A 67 1.24 4.74 -24.75
C GLY A 67 0.28 3.57 -24.49
N LEU A 68 0.55 2.74 -23.47
CA LEU A 68 -0.31 1.62 -23.11
C LEU A 68 -1.57 2.11 -22.37
N PRO A 69 -2.72 1.44 -22.54
CA PRO A 69 -3.90 1.69 -21.72
C PRO A 69 -3.59 1.46 -20.24
N ILE A 70 -3.75 2.50 -19.43
CA ILE A 70 -3.48 2.46 -17.99
C ILE A 70 -4.74 2.85 -17.23
N GLU A 71 -5.07 2.05 -16.24
CA GLU A 71 -6.11 2.35 -15.28
C GLU A 71 -5.52 2.56 -13.88
N ILE A 72 -6.09 3.50 -13.13
CA ILE A 72 -5.75 3.75 -11.73
C ILE A 72 -7.00 3.65 -10.86
N GLY A 73 -6.84 3.20 -9.62
CA GLY A 73 -7.89 3.10 -8.62
C GLY A 73 -7.51 3.76 -7.30
N THR A 74 -8.50 4.08 -6.48
CA THR A 74 -8.27 4.43 -5.07
C THR A 74 -8.30 3.17 -4.22
N GLY A 75 -7.61 3.18 -3.07
CA GLY A 75 -7.71 2.05 -2.12
C GLY A 75 -9.14 1.83 -1.60
N GLY A 76 -9.97 2.89 -1.58
CA GLY A 76 -11.40 2.78 -1.29
C GLY A 76 -12.16 1.99 -2.34
N LEU A 77 -11.91 2.24 -3.63
CA LEU A 77 -12.50 1.50 -4.73
C LEU A 77 -12.07 0.03 -4.71
N THR A 78 -10.77 -0.24 -4.50
CA THR A 78 -10.26 -1.61 -4.34
C THR A 78 -10.96 -2.35 -3.20
N LYS A 79 -11.11 -1.69 -2.04
CA LYS A 79 -11.85 -2.26 -0.91
C LYS A 79 -13.30 -2.55 -1.30
N TYR A 80 -13.98 -1.59 -1.93
CA TYR A 80 -15.38 -1.74 -2.35
C TYR A 80 -15.55 -2.94 -3.28
N ASN A 81 -14.79 -3.00 -4.38
CA ASN A 81 -14.81 -4.08 -5.36
C ASN A 81 -14.60 -5.45 -4.71
N ARG A 82 -13.65 -5.54 -3.78
CA ARG A 82 -13.37 -6.76 -3.02
C ARG A 82 -14.52 -7.14 -2.10
N THR A 83 -15.08 -6.18 -1.36
CA THR A 83 -16.14 -6.43 -0.38
C THR A 83 -17.46 -6.82 -1.01
N VAL A 84 -17.84 -6.21 -2.14
CA VAL A 84 -19.08 -6.57 -2.87
C VAL A 84 -19.03 -8.01 -3.38
N GLN A 85 -17.83 -8.50 -3.70
CA GLN A 85 -17.61 -9.88 -4.16
C GLN A 85 -17.37 -10.89 -3.02
N GLY A 86 -17.40 -10.46 -1.75
CA GLY A 86 -17.16 -11.35 -0.60
C GLY A 86 -15.73 -11.89 -0.51
N LEU A 87 -14.74 -11.23 -1.13
CA LEU A 87 -13.37 -11.73 -1.22
C LEU A 87 -12.53 -11.36 0.03
N PRO A 88 -11.71 -12.28 0.57
CA PRO A 88 -10.85 -12.00 1.72
C PRO A 88 -9.74 -11.02 1.36
N LYS A 89 -9.26 -10.25 2.34
CA LYS A 89 -8.16 -9.30 2.12
C LYS A 89 -6.83 -10.04 1.98
N THR A 90 -6.30 -10.06 0.76
CA THR A 90 -4.95 -10.55 0.45
C THR A 90 -4.33 -9.66 -0.62
N HIS A 91 -3.00 -9.61 -0.72
CA HIS A 91 -2.32 -8.75 -1.68
C HIS A 91 -2.71 -9.03 -3.14
N TRP A 92 -2.86 -10.31 -3.52
CA TRP A 92 -3.16 -10.69 -4.89
C TRP A 92 -4.64 -10.46 -5.25
N LEU A 93 -5.56 -10.65 -4.31
CA LEU A 93 -6.98 -10.32 -4.52
C LEU A 93 -7.20 -8.81 -4.55
N ASP A 94 -6.52 -8.05 -3.70
CA ASP A 94 -6.57 -6.58 -3.75
C ASP A 94 -6.05 -6.08 -5.11
N ALA A 95 -4.99 -6.67 -5.67
CA ALA A 95 -4.49 -6.34 -7.02
C ALA A 95 -5.50 -6.65 -8.13
N ALA A 96 -6.21 -7.78 -8.06
CA ALA A 96 -7.26 -8.14 -9.02
C ALA A 96 -8.50 -7.23 -8.92
N CYS A 97 -8.70 -6.55 -7.79
CA CYS A 97 -9.83 -5.66 -7.53
C CYS A 97 -9.51 -4.17 -7.79
N VAL A 98 -8.38 -3.84 -8.42
CA VAL A 98 -8.00 -2.45 -8.72
C VAL A 98 -8.79 -1.92 -9.91
N GLY A 99 -9.28 -0.67 -9.77
CA GLY A 99 -9.86 0.07 -10.90
C GLY A 99 -11.35 -0.16 -11.09
N LYS A 100 -11.93 0.52 -12.07
CA LYS A 100 -13.32 0.39 -12.49
C LYS A 100 -13.51 -0.77 -13.47
N SER A 101 -12.45 -1.18 -14.18
CA SER A 101 -12.50 -2.33 -15.09
C SER A 101 -12.64 -3.68 -14.37
N THR A 102 -12.54 -3.70 -13.03
CA THR A 102 -12.78 -4.92 -12.24
C THR A 102 -14.17 -5.47 -12.57
N PRO A 103 -14.28 -6.71 -13.05
CA PRO A 103 -15.57 -7.30 -13.42
C PRO A 103 -16.44 -7.53 -12.18
N THR A 104 -17.76 -7.56 -12.36
CA THR A 104 -18.73 -7.81 -11.29
C THR A 104 -18.48 -9.13 -10.57
N ARG A 105 -17.90 -10.12 -11.27
CA ARG A 105 -17.54 -11.43 -10.70
C ARG A 105 -16.18 -11.89 -11.19
N LEU A 106 -15.18 -11.88 -10.30
CA LEU A 106 -13.88 -12.49 -10.52
C LEU A 106 -13.99 -14.03 -10.41
N LYS A 107 -13.49 -14.74 -11.43
CA LYS A 107 -13.37 -16.20 -11.41
C LYS A 107 -11.97 -16.57 -10.88
N ILE A 108 -11.90 -16.98 -9.62
CA ILE A 108 -10.65 -17.43 -9.00
C ILE A 108 -10.39 -18.89 -9.41
N LYS A 109 -9.25 -19.14 -10.07
CA LYS A 109 -8.86 -20.48 -10.55
C LYS A 109 -7.86 -21.18 -9.65
N THR A 110 -7.20 -20.44 -8.75
CA THR A 110 -6.23 -20.98 -7.80
C THR A 110 -6.37 -20.26 -6.45
N HIS A 111 -6.19 -21.01 -5.37
CA HIS A 111 -6.13 -20.48 -4.02
C HIS A 111 -4.68 -20.33 -3.51
N GLN A 112 -3.71 -20.84 -4.28
CA GLN A 112 -2.30 -20.84 -3.93
C GLN A 112 -1.53 -20.00 -4.95
N PRO A 113 -1.29 -18.70 -4.66
CA PRO A 113 -0.42 -17.90 -5.51
C PRO A 113 1.01 -18.43 -5.43
N LEU A 114 1.74 -18.32 -6.54
CA LEU A 114 3.17 -18.59 -6.55
C LEU A 114 3.89 -17.52 -5.72
N LEU A 115 4.36 -17.89 -4.54
CA LEU A 115 5.14 -16.99 -3.69
C LEU A 115 6.59 -16.98 -4.15
N ILE A 116 6.99 -15.88 -4.79
CA ILE A 116 8.36 -15.66 -5.23
C ILE A 116 9.01 -14.66 -4.26
N THR A 117 10.12 -15.06 -3.65
CA THR A 117 10.92 -14.20 -2.76
C THR A 117 12.22 -13.81 -3.45
N CYS A 118 12.43 -12.51 -3.65
CA CYS A 118 13.69 -12.00 -4.17
C CYS A 118 14.67 -11.77 -3.01
N PHE A 119 15.79 -12.50 -2.95
CA PHE A 119 16.82 -12.32 -1.92
C PHE A 119 17.79 -11.14 -2.20
N GLY A 120 17.35 -10.15 -2.99
CA GLY A 120 18.12 -8.95 -3.32
C GLY A 120 19.09 -9.13 -4.50
N ARG A 121 19.96 -8.12 -4.70
CA ARG A 121 21.05 -8.19 -5.68
C ARG A 121 22.03 -9.26 -5.21
N GLY A 122 22.25 -10.26 -6.04
CA GLY A 122 23.12 -11.38 -5.71
C GLY A 122 24.53 -10.98 -5.23
N GLY A 123 25.24 -11.93 -4.62
CA GLY A 123 26.63 -11.73 -4.22
C GLY A 123 27.46 -11.25 -5.41
N ARG A 124 28.23 -10.16 -5.21
CA ARG A 124 29.24 -9.73 -6.18
C ARG A 124 30.60 -10.25 -5.72
N GLN A 125 31.38 -10.79 -6.65
CA GLN A 125 32.75 -11.18 -6.36
C GLN A 125 33.53 -9.90 -6.07
N LYS A 126 34.07 -9.78 -4.86
CA LYS A 126 34.84 -8.60 -4.45
C LYS A 126 36.31 -8.89 -4.67
N ALA A 127 37.04 -7.97 -5.29
CA ALA A 127 38.49 -8.01 -5.27
C ALA A 127 39.01 -7.46 -3.93
N ALA A 128 40.11 -8.02 -3.43
CA ALA A 128 40.94 -7.47 -2.37
C ALA A 128 42.13 -6.74 -3.04
N PRO A 129 42.11 -5.40 -3.10
CA PRO A 129 43.18 -4.63 -3.70
C PRO A 129 44.31 -4.34 -2.71
N ASN A 130 45.53 -4.12 -3.21
CA ASN A 130 46.52 -3.29 -2.52
C ASN A 130 46.30 -1.82 -2.89
N LYS A 131 47.27 -0.96 -2.54
CA LYS A 131 47.24 0.48 -2.81
C LYS A 131 46.99 0.85 -4.28
N ARG A 132 47.21 -0.04 -5.24
CA ARG A 132 47.14 0.28 -6.68
C ARG A 132 46.38 -0.74 -7.54
N LEU A 133 46.36 -2.03 -7.19
CA LEU A 133 45.82 -3.11 -8.03
C LEU A 133 45.10 -4.20 -7.22
N PRO A 134 44.12 -4.92 -7.82
CA PRO A 134 43.56 -6.15 -7.29
C PRO A 134 44.64 -7.22 -7.08
N ILE A 135 44.76 -7.80 -5.88
CA ILE A 135 45.70 -8.91 -5.63
C ILE A 135 44.99 -10.26 -5.67
N ARG A 136 43.75 -10.33 -5.18
CA ARG A 136 42.96 -11.56 -5.18
C ARG A 136 41.47 -11.28 -5.25
N HIS A 137 40.70 -12.25 -5.71
CA HIS A 137 39.24 -12.22 -5.61
C HIS A 137 38.78 -13.00 -4.39
N ASN A 138 37.91 -12.40 -3.58
CA ASN A 138 37.26 -13.10 -2.50
C ASN A 138 36.25 -14.10 -3.07
N PRO A 139 36.09 -15.28 -2.47
CA PRO A 139 35.13 -16.27 -2.91
C PRO A 139 33.72 -15.67 -2.93
N LEU A 140 33.00 -15.89 -4.02
CA LEU A 140 31.60 -15.51 -4.15
C LEU A 140 30.84 -16.25 -3.06
N LYS A 141 30.09 -15.55 -2.21
CA LYS A 141 29.11 -16.23 -1.35
C LYS A 141 28.00 -16.76 -2.25
N PRO A 142 27.84 -18.08 -2.42
CA PRO A 142 26.78 -18.62 -3.25
C PRO A 142 25.45 -18.26 -2.60
N ILE A 143 24.57 -17.68 -3.40
CA ILE A 143 23.21 -17.37 -2.97
C ILE A 143 22.44 -18.66 -3.13
N LYS A 144 21.63 -19.02 -2.13
CA LYS A 144 20.56 -19.98 -2.38
C LYS A 144 19.64 -19.33 -3.42
N GLY A 145 19.57 -19.92 -4.62
CA GLY A 145 18.82 -19.37 -5.75
C GLY A 145 17.32 -19.23 -5.47
N TRP A 146 16.52 -19.02 -6.52
CA TRP A 146 15.07 -19.01 -6.38
C TRP A 146 14.59 -20.39 -5.95
N LEU A 147 14.15 -20.50 -4.70
CA LEU A 147 13.48 -21.68 -4.18
C LEU A 147 11.98 -21.36 -4.17
N THR A 148 11.22 -22.07 -5.00
CA THR A 148 9.78 -22.19 -4.81
C THR A 148 9.59 -22.91 -3.48
N ARG A 149 9.29 -22.17 -2.41
CA ARG A 149 8.83 -22.81 -1.17
C ARG A 149 7.48 -23.46 -1.48
N GLY A 150 7.49 -24.76 -1.75
CA GLY A 150 6.33 -25.60 -1.48
C GLY A 150 5.98 -25.42 -0.01
N TYR A 151 4.71 -25.16 0.28
CA TYR A 151 4.24 -25.04 1.65
C TYR A 151 4.48 -26.37 2.38
N SER A 152 5.54 -26.46 3.17
CA SER A 152 5.55 -27.34 4.34
C SER A 152 5.12 -26.50 5.53
N GLN A 153 3.99 -26.89 6.10
CA GLN A 153 3.26 -26.27 7.20
C GLN A 153 4.14 -25.83 8.37
N ALA A 154 3.83 -24.65 8.94
CA ALA A 154 3.72 -24.36 10.37
C ALA A 154 3.05 -22.99 10.54
#